data_AF-A0A1V1NRW3-F1
#
_entry.id   AF-A0A1V1NRW3-F1
#
_cell.length_a   1.000
_cell.length_b   1.000
_cell.length_c   1.000
_cell.angle_alpha   90.00
_cell.angle_beta   90.00
_cell.angle_gamma   90.00
#
_symmetry.space_group_name_H-M   'P 1'
#
loop_
_entity.id
_entity.type
_entity.pdbx_description
1 polymer ?
#
loop_
_entity_poly.entity_id
_entity_poly.type
_entity_poly.pdbx_seq_one_letter_code
_entity_poly.pdbx_strand_id
1 'polypeptide(L)'
;MRTYQQPAKAVNQWHIGSESAFSDDQAAYISSDNGISSGFQLSEISRAYMEIPVDLTYCLDPKLFFQWKTDTTVLYGHGELLIMGMDQTLTIKPFTRSEGWQEYSISLNQFKGEKIILRYAWMNDSVKHHHKEPAFCIDDIKIFSPVSPLPVNESPIITHIPDLTTMSGDNFLYTITTFDSTNDAL
;
A
#
# COMPACT_ATOMS: atom_id res chain seq x y z
N MET A 1 -35.44 4.19 16.91
CA MET A 1 -34.07 4.68 17.19
C MET A 1 -33.12 3.52 16.90
N ARG A 2 -32.49 3.49 15.72
CA ARG A 2 -31.50 2.45 15.36
C ARG A 2 -30.17 2.88 15.98
N THR A 3 -29.77 2.22 17.05
CA THR A 3 -28.41 2.32 17.57
C THR A 3 -27.47 1.68 16.55
N TYR A 4 -26.73 2.49 15.81
CA TYR A 4 -25.48 2.03 15.20
C TYR A 4 -24.56 1.65 16.35
N GLN A 5 -24.47 0.36 16.65
CA GLN A 5 -23.30 -0.12 17.38
C GLN A 5 -22.12 0.11 16.44
N GLN A 6 -21.17 0.94 16.85
CA GLN A 6 -19.81 0.81 16.32
C GLN A 6 -19.44 -0.68 16.43
N PRO A 7 -18.87 -1.31 15.39
CA PRO A 7 -18.35 -2.66 15.56
C PRO A 7 -17.40 -2.64 16.77
N ALA A 8 -17.46 -3.71 17.57
CA ALA A 8 -16.55 -3.90 18.69
C ALA A 8 -15.12 -3.55 18.25
N LYS A 9 -14.40 -2.79 19.08
CA LYS A 9 -13.01 -2.38 18.82
C LYS A 9 -12.23 -3.56 18.25
N ALA A 10 -11.84 -3.47 16.98
CA ALA A 10 -11.18 -4.57 16.29
C ALA A 10 -9.86 -4.89 16.99
N VAL A 11 -9.62 -6.17 17.26
CA VAL A 11 -8.33 -6.66 17.79
C VAL A 11 -7.34 -6.88 16.64
N ASN A 12 -6.06 -7.05 16.96
CA ASN A 12 -4.98 -7.29 15.99
C ASN A 12 -4.90 -6.15 14.97
N GLN A 13 -4.70 -4.93 15.46
CA GLN A 13 -4.62 -3.72 14.64
C GLN A 13 -3.17 -3.26 14.47
N TRP A 14 -2.91 -2.52 13.41
CA TRP A 14 -1.63 -1.84 13.24
C TRP A 14 -1.45 -0.80 14.34
N HIS A 15 -0.27 -0.81 14.93
CA HIS A 15 0.18 0.16 15.92
C HIS A 15 1.57 0.65 15.53
N ILE A 16 1.89 1.90 15.87
CA ILE A 16 3.24 2.46 15.71
C ILE A 16 3.82 2.67 17.10
N GLY A 17 4.96 2.06 17.39
CA GLY A 17 5.57 2.12 18.71
C GLY A 17 6.95 1.48 18.77
N SER A 18 7.53 1.41 19.97
CA SER A 18 8.92 1.02 20.17
C SER A 18 9.14 -0.47 20.49
N GLU A 19 8.09 -1.26 20.72
CA GLU A 19 8.24 -2.63 21.24
C GLU A 19 8.98 -3.54 20.28
N SER A 20 8.71 -3.39 18.99
CA SER A 20 9.33 -4.19 17.95
C SER A 20 9.89 -3.28 16.87
N ALA A 21 10.88 -2.46 17.21
CA ALA A 21 11.65 -1.64 16.27
C ALA A 21 12.91 -2.37 15.75
N PHE A 22 13.26 -2.13 14.49
CA PHE A 22 14.53 -2.51 13.89
C PHE A 22 15.55 -1.38 14.01
N SER A 23 15.12 -0.17 13.66
CA SER A 23 15.92 1.04 13.63
C SER A 23 15.20 2.16 14.39
N ASP A 24 15.96 3.05 15.02
CA ASP A 24 15.42 4.10 15.90
C ASP A 24 14.49 3.55 17.00
N ASP A 25 13.57 4.39 17.50
CA ASP A 25 12.67 4.08 18.61
C ASP A 25 11.25 3.68 18.15
N GLN A 26 10.97 3.48 16.84
CA GLN A 26 9.62 3.19 16.36
C GLN A 26 9.57 2.25 15.15
N ALA A 27 8.58 1.36 15.13
CA ALA A 27 8.17 0.56 13.99
C ALA A 27 6.65 0.39 13.95
N ALA A 28 6.15 -0.13 12.83
CA ALA A 28 4.76 -0.53 12.68
C ALA A 28 4.60 -2.02 12.95
N TYR A 29 3.66 -2.42 13.83
CA TYR A 29 3.41 -3.82 14.14
C TYR A 29 1.95 -4.09 14.46
N ILE A 30 1.54 -5.33 14.27
CA ILE A 30 0.23 -5.80 14.71
C ILE A 30 0.22 -5.97 16.23
N SER A 31 -0.83 -5.46 16.86
CA SER A 31 -1.02 -5.54 18.29
C SER A 31 -2.47 -5.87 18.67
N SER A 32 -2.62 -6.71 19.68
CA SER A 32 -3.90 -7.05 20.32
C SER A 32 -4.15 -6.27 21.62
N ASP A 33 -3.16 -5.54 22.12
CA ASP A 33 -3.16 -4.92 23.45
C ASP A 33 -2.94 -3.39 23.42
N ASN A 34 -3.28 -2.75 22.29
CA ASN A 34 -3.10 -1.31 22.05
C ASN A 34 -1.64 -0.86 22.02
N GLY A 35 -0.78 -1.67 21.42
CA GLY A 35 0.61 -1.32 21.17
C GLY A 35 1.57 -1.62 22.31
N ILE A 36 1.12 -2.29 23.38
CA ILE A 36 2.01 -2.69 24.48
C ILE A 36 2.95 -3.79 24.00
N SER A 37 2.47 -4.71 23.15
CA SER A 37 3.26 -5.76 22.50
C SER A 37 2.95 -5.90 21.00
N SER A 38 3.85 -6.56 20.28
CA SER A 38 3.65 -7.06 18.92
C SER A 38 2.93 -8.42 18.85
N GLY A 39 2.22 -8.79 19.93
CA GLY A 39 1.41 -9.99 19.99
C GLY A 39 0.00 -9.82 19.43
N PHE A 40 -0.57 -10.91 18.93
CA PHE A 40 -1.91 -10.93 18.35
C PHE A 40 -2.80 -11.99 19.01
N GLN A 41 -4.10 -11.73 19.01
CA GLN A 41 -5.15 -12.60 19.53
C GLN A 41 -5.53 -13.65 18.48
N LEU A 42 -5.05 -14.87 18.68
CA LEU A 42 -5.32 -16.03 17.80
C LEU A 42 -6.77 -16.50 17.79
N SER A 43 -7.58 -16.20 18.81
CA SER A 43 -8.97 -16.67 18.86
C SER A 43 -9.93 -15.87 17.97
N GLU A 44 -9.47 -14.73 17.44
CA GLU A 44 -10.28 -13.80 16.66
C GLU A 44 -9.74 -13.77 15.24
N ILE A 45 -10.60 -14.05 14.25
CA ILE A 45 -10.24 -13.84 12.85
C ILE A 45 -10.02 -12.35 12.65
N SER A 46 -8.85 -11.95 12.17
CA SER A 46 -8.58 -10.54 11.89
C SER A 46 -7.98 -10.34 10.50
N ARG A 47 -8.34 -9.18 9.94
CA ARG A 47 -7.66 -8.57 8.81
C ARG A 47 -7.42 -7.11 9.15
N ALA A 48 -6.17 -6.68 9.09
CA ALA A 48 -5.78 -5.30 9.36
C ALA A 48 -4.89 -4.78 8.24
N TYR A 49 -5.06 -3.50 7.90
CA TYR A 49 -4.34 -2.85 6.80
C TYR A 49 -3.66 -1.58 7.31
N MET A 50 -2.41 -1.39 6.89
CA MET A 50 -1.71 -0.11 6.98
C MET A 50 -1.40 0.31 5.55
N GLU A 51 -1.80 1.53 5.21
CA GLU A 51 -1.66 2.08 3.86
C GLU A 51 -0.74 3.28 3.86
N ILE A 52 0.19 3.30 2.90
CA ILE A 52 1.13 4.39 2.70
C ILE A 52 0.99 4.85 1.25
N PRO A 53 0.45 6.06 1.00
CA PRO A 53 0.44 6.63 -0.33
C PRO A 53 1.87 7.01 -0.73
N VAL A 54 2.24 6.70 -1.96
CA VAL A 54 3.57 6.99 -2.52
C VAL A 54 3.38 7.63 -3.89
N ASP A 55 4.09 8.73 -4.11
CA ASP A 55 4.11 9.43 -5.38
C ASP A 55 5.37 9.06 -6.18
N LEU A 56 5.21 8.29 -7.27
CA LEU A 56 6.29 7.90 -8.18
C LEU A 56 6.31 8.74 -9.45
N THR A 57 5.56 9.87 -9.50
CA THR A 57 5.39 10.72 -10.68
C THR A 57 6.72 11.08 -11.35
N TYR A 58 7.77 11.31 -10.57
CA TYR A 58 9.10 11.74 -11.06
C TYR A 58 10.17 10.64 -10.94
N CYS A 59 9.83 9.44 -10.51
CA CYS A 59 10.80 8.37 -10.28
C CYS A 59 11.12 7.64 -11.59
N LEU A 60 12.41 7.53 -11.94
CA LEU A 60 12.85 6.89 -13.18
C LEU A 60 13.06 5.37 -13.05
N ASP A 61 13.51 4.93 -11.88
CA ASP A 61 13.77 3.52 -11.54
C ASP A 61 13.46 3.28 -10.05
N PRO A 62 12.17 3.30 -9.63
CA PRO A 62 11.84 3.20 -8.22
C PRO A 62 12.03 1.78 -7.67
N LYS A 63 12.67 1.68 -6.50
CA LYS A 63 12.84 0.44 -5.75
C LYS A 63 12.42 0.62 -4.30
N LEU A 64 11.56 -0.28 -3.82
CA LEU A 64 11.10 -0.35 -2.43
C LEU A 64 12.04 -1.25 -1.62
N PHE A 65 12.33 -0.82 -0.40
CA PHE A 65 13.00 -1.58 0.65
C PHE A 65 12.21 -1.44 1.94
N PHE A 66 12.17 -2.48 2.76
CA PHE A 66 11.68 -2.39 4.15
C PHE A 66 12.20 -3.57 4.96
N GLN A 67 12.23 -3.41 6.27
CA GLN A 67 12.53 -4.46 7.22
C GLN A 67 11.24 -5.11 7.68
N TRP A 68 11.25 -6.43 7.85
CA TRP A 68 10.11 -7.17 8.36
C TRP A 68 10.51 -8.33 9.26
N LYS A 69 9.61 -8.72 10.16
CA LYS A 69 9.69 -9.97 10.93
C LYS A 69 8.29 -10.48 11.27
N THR A 70 8.18 -11.79 11.52
CA THR A 70 7.00 -12.47 12.10
C THR A 70 7.39 -13.91 12.48
N ASP A 71 6.94 -14.40 13.64
CA ASP A 71 7.08 -15.82 14.04
C ASP A 71 5.88 -16.70 13.58
N THR A 72 5.02 -16.14 12.74
CA THR A 72 3.80 -16.84 12.32
C THR A 72 3.99 -17.67 11.05
N THR A 73 3.06 -18.60 10.84
CA THR A 73 2.95 -19.40 9.62
C THR A 73 1.61 -19.13 8.98
N VAL A 74 1.45 -19.41 7.69
CA VAL A 74 0.17 -19.21 6.95
C VAL A 74 -1.06 -19.84 7.61
N LEU A 75 -0.87 -20.85 8.47
CA LEU A 75 -1.94 -21.52 9.23
C LEU A 75 -2.41 -20.76 10.47
N TYR A 76 -1.69 -19.72 10.87
CA TYR A 76 -1.95 -18.95 12.10
C TYR A 76 -2.07 -17.47 11.82
N GLY A 77 -1.32 -17.00 10.83
CA GLY A 77 -1.38 -15.64 10.35
C GLY A 77 -0.15 -15.30 9.54
N HIS A 78 -0.26 -14.30 8.67
CA HIS A 78 0.82 -13.90 7.81
C HIS A 78 0.68 -12.44 7.40
N GLY A 79 1.82 -11.87 7.02
CA GLY A 79 1.88 -10.57 6.38
C GLY A 79 1.73 -10.70 4.86
N GLU A 80 1.18 -9.67 4.22
CA GLU A 80 1.22 -9.47 2.77
C GLU A 80 1.55 -8.01 2.45
N LEU A 81 2.12 -7.77 1.28
CA LEU A 81 2.25 -6.42 0.71
C LEU A 81 1.42 -6.38 -0.59
N LEU A 82 0.49 -5.44 -0.67
CA LEU A 82 -0.21 -5.10 -1.88
C LEU A 82 0.29 -3.75 -2.39
N ILE A 83 0.67 -3.68 -3.65
CA ILE A 83 1.05 -2.44 -4.33
C ILE A 83 -0.05 -2.12 -5.32
N MET A 84 -0.84 -1.10 -5.02
CA MET A 84 -2.00 -0.69 -5.81
C MET A 84 -1.63 0.52 -6.66
N GLY A 85 -1.52 0.32 -7.97
CA GLY A 85 -1.45 1.37 -8.97
C GLY A 85 -2.83 1.74 -9.49
N MET A 86 -2.87 2.55 -10.56
CA MET A 86 -4.12 3.03 -11.14
C MET A 86 -4.98 1.90 -11.72
N ASP A 87 -4.36 1.01 -12.51
CA ASP A 87 -5.06 -0.04 -13.27
C ASP A 87 -4.69 -1.46 -12.83
N GLN A 88 -3.74 -1.59 -11.91
CA GLN A 88 -3.21 -2.90 -11.50
C GLN A 88 -2.88 -2.95 -10.00
N THR A 89 -2.96 -4.15 -9.44
CA THR A 89 -2.51 -4.43 -8.07
C THR A 89 -1.54 -5.61 -8.10
N LEU A 90 -0.33 -5.41 -7.58
CA LEU A 90 0.63 -6.48 -7.33
C LEU A 90 0.50 -6.96 -5.89
N THR A 91 0.33 -8.27 -5.68
CA THR A 91 0.28 -8.89 -4.35
C THR A 91 1.54 -9.71 -4.10
N ILE A 92 2.25 -9.38 -3.04
CA ILE A 92 3.43 -10.10 -2.54
C ILE A 92 3.02 -10.86 -1.28
N LYS A 93 3.09 -12.19 -1.34
CA LYS A 93 2.64 -13.05 -0.26
C LYS A 93 3.35 -14.41 -0.22
N PRO A 94 3.30 -15.11 0.93
CA PRO A 94 3.06 -14.59 2.27
C PRO A 94 4.40 -14.34 3.01
N PHE A 95 4.46 -13.29 3.83
CA PHE A 95 5.54 -13.09 4.80
C PHE A 95 5.28 -13.97 6.02
N THR A 96 6.13 -14.98 6.23
CA THR A 96 6.02 -15.95 7.33
C THR A 96 7.39 -16.40 7.81
N ARG A 97 7.47 -16.90 9.05
CA ARG A 97 8.63 -17.61 9.64
C ARG A 97 9.96 -16.85 9.53
N SER A 98 9.98 -15.62 10.02
CA SER A 98 11.19 -14.85 10.23
C SER A 98 11.19 -14.26 11.64
N GLU A 99 11.76 -14.98 12.59
CA GLU A 99 11.88 -14.54 14.00
C GLU A 99 12.81 -13.32 14.14
N GLY A 100 13.80 -13.20 13.24
CA GLY A 100 14.67 -12.03 13.11
C GLY A 100 14.18 -11.06 12.04
N TRP A 101 14.64 -9.82 12.12
CA TRP A 101 14.46 -8.83 11.06
C TRP A 101 15.13 -9.25 9.76
N GLN A 102 14.43 -9.08 8.65
CA GLN A 102 14.91 -9.33 7.31
C GLN A 102 14.57 -8.14 6.42
N GLU A 103 15.51 -7.76 5.54
CA GLU A 103 15.22 -6.79 4.50
C GLU A 103 14.47 -7.48 3.36
N TYR A 104 13.39 -6.85 2.90
CA TYR A 104 12.76 -7.17 1.62
C TYR A 104 12.98 -6.03 0.64
N SER A 105 13.23 -6.35 -0.64
CA SER A 105 13.30 -5.35 -1.69
C SER A 105 12.63 -5.79 -2.98
N ILE A 106 12.00 -4.84 -3.68
CA ILE A 106 11.30 -5.08 -4.95
C ILE A 106 11.37 -3.85 -5.86
N SER A 107 11.53 -4.07 -7.17
CA SER A 107 11.40 -2.99 -8.16
C SER A 107 9.93 -2.58 -8.32
N LEU A 108 9.69 -1.28 -8.37
CA LEU A 108 8.39 -0.68 -8.63
C LEU A 108 8.27 -0.16 -10.06
N ASN A 109 9.14 -0.58 -10.99
CA ASN A 109 9.20 -0.04 -12.36
C ASN A 109 7.90 -0.19 -13.15
N GLN A 110 7.08 -1.19 -12.83
CA GLN A 110 5.76 -1.35 -13.44
C GLN A 110 4.73 -0.29 -13.02
N PHE A 111 5.03 0.51 -11.99
CA PHE A 111 4.21 1.61 -11.48
C PHE A 111 4.90 2.97 -11.66
N LYS A 112 5.96 3.02 -12.46
CA LYS A 112 6.76 4.21 -12.68
C LYS A 112 5.88 5.34 -13.23
N GLY A 113 6.00 6.54 -12.65
CA GLY A 113 5.18 7.69 -13.05
C GLY A 113 3.78 7.72 -12.44
N GLU A 114 3.38 6.73 -11.65
CA GLU A 114 2.05 6.68 -11.01
C GLU A 114 2.07 7.17 -9.56
N LYS A 115 0.88 7.44 -9.02
CA LYS A 115 0.65 7.50 -7.56
C LYS A 115 0.11 6.15 -7.13
N ILE A 116 0.81 5.50 -6.20
CA ILE A 116 0.46 4.16 -5.72
C ILE A 116 0.09 4.19 -4.24
N ILE A 117 -0.51 3.10 -3.77
CA ILE A 117 -0.67 2.79 -2.35
C ILE A 117 0.10 1.51 -2.04
N LEU A 118 1.03 1.58 -1.08
CA LEU A 118 1.60 0.42 -0.43
C LEU A 118 0.69 0.02 0.72
N ARG A 119 0.07 -1.16 0.64
CA ARG A 119 -0.77 -1.72 1.72
C ARG A 119 -0.09 -2.92 2.33
N TYR A 120 0.34 -2.77 3.57
CA TYR A 120 0.78 -3.88 4.41
C TYR A 120 -0.44 -4.48 5.08
N ALA A 121 -0.71 -5.75 4.80
CA ALA A 121 -1.84 -6.48 5.31
C ALA A 121 -1.40 -7.52 6.35
N TRP A 122 -2.16 -7.62 7.43
CA TRP A 122 -2.13 -8.74 8.35
C TRP A 122 -3.38 -9.56 8.20
N MET A 123 -3.23 -10.88 8.22
CA MET A 123 -4.32 -11.83 8.20
C MET A 123 -4.04 -12.90 9.24
N ASN A 124 -5.03 -13.24 10.08
CA ASN A 124 -4.98 -14.43 10.92
C ASN A 124 -6.33 -15.13 10.95
N ASP A 125 -6.30 -16.44 11.09
CA ASP A 125 -7.48 -17.27 11.31
C ASP A 125 -7.64 -17.61 12.80
N SER A 126 -8.82 -18.13 13.17
CA SER A 126 -9.19 -18.41 14.56
C SER A 126 -8.75 -19.81 15.02
N VAL A 127 -7.49 -20.19 14.80
CA VAL A 127 -6.99 -21.52 15.16
C VAL A 127 -6.38 -21.50 16.57
N LYS A 128 -6.85 -22.39 17.45
CA LYS A 128 -6.39 -22.49 18.84
C LYS A 128 -4.97 -23.06 18.91
N HIS A 129 -3.97 -22.20 19.05
CA HIS A 129 -2.60 -22.60 19.41
C HIS A 129 -1.95 -21.59 20.37
N HIS A 130 -0.82 -21.98 20.94
CA HIS A 130 -0.05 -21.17 21.88
C HIS A 130 0.83 -20.15 21.15
N HIS A 131 0.90 -18.95 21.76
CA HIS A 131 1.83 -17.83 21.57
C HIS A 131 2.84 -17.94 20.42
N LYS A 132 2.71 -17.04 19.45
CA LYS A 132 3.69 -16.77 18.40
C LYS A 132 3.86 -15.27 18.26
N GLU A 133 4.86 -14.75 18.95
CA GLU A 133 5.29 -13.36 18.89
C GLU A 133 6.66 -13.32 18.21
N PRO A 134 6.93 -12.31 17.37
CA PRO A 134 6.02 -11.22 16.99
C PRO A 134 5.00 -11.66 15.93
N ALA A 135 3.87 -10.95 15.87
CA ALA A 135 3.03 -10.90 14.66
C ALA A 135 3.78 -10.17 13.53
N PHE A 136 3.07 -9.69 12.50
CA PHE A 136 3.73 -8.96 11.42
C PHE A 136 4.21 -7.58 11.88
N CYS A 137 5.52 -7.37 11.79
CA CYS A 137 6.19 -6.10 12.04
C CYS A 137 6.86 -5.61 10.77
N ILE A 138 6.80 -4.30 10.55
CA ILE A 138 7.40 -3.58 9.43
C ILE A 138 8.16 -2.38 9.98
N ASP A 139 9.36 -2.15 9.46
CA ASP A 139 10.15 -0.96 9.78
C ASP A 139 10.93 -0.49 8.56
N ASP A 140 11.47 0.73 8.66
CA ASP A 140 12.56 1.21 7.83
C ASP A 140 12.20 1.24 6.32
N ILE A 141 10.94 1.58 6.03
CA ILE A 141 10.36 1.65 4.68
C ILE A 141 11.04 2.77 3.89
N LYS A 142 11.72 2.39 2.80
CA LYS A 142 12.52 3.29 1.97
C LYS A 142 12.19 3.08 0.51
N ILE A 143 12.12 4.18 -0.24
CA ILE A 143 12.04 4.16 -1.70
C ILE A 143 13.25 4.89 -2.24
N PHE A 144 14.00 4.23 -3.11
CA PHE A 144 15.14 4.80 -3.81
C PHE A 144 14.84 4.89 -5.31
N SER A 145 15.09 6.05 -5.90
CA SER A 145 15.00 6.24 -7.35
C SER A 145 15.80 7.45 -7.81
N PRO A 146 16.45 7.40 -8.99
CA PRO A 146 16.79 8.62 -9.72
C PRO A 146 15.53 9.41 -10.05
N VAL A 147 15.60 10.73 -9.98
CA VAL A 147 14.46 11.63 -10.24
C VAL A 147 14.59 12.32 -11.59
N SER A 148 13.47 12.40 -12.30
CA SER A 148 13.30 13.17 -13.52
C SER A 148 12.91 14.61 -13.19
N PRO A 149 13.38 15.62 -13.96
CA PRO A 149 12.90 16.99 -13.82
C PRO A 149 11.45 17.18 -14.32
N LEU A 150 10.92 16.23 -15.09
CA LEU A 150 9.55 16.21 -15.62
C LEU A 150 8.81 14.93 -15.19
N PRO A 151 7.46 14.94 -15.11
CA PRO A 151 6.69 13.72 -14.87
C PRO A 151 7.05 12.61 -15.86
N VAL A 152 7.19 11.38 -15.37
CA VAL A 152 7.56 10.23 -16.21
C VAL A 152 6.40 9.78 -17.10
N ASN A 153 5.18 9.82 -16.57
CA ASN A 153 3.97 9.69 -17.36
C ASN A 153 3.36 11.09 -17.47
N GLU A 154 3.37 11.67 -18.66
CA GLU A 154 2.68 12.93 -18.87
C GLU A 154 1.17 12.69 -18.86
N SER A 155 0.46 13.52 -18.10
CA SER A 155 -1.00 13.58 -18.24
C SER A 155 -1.32 14.06 -19.66
N PRO A 156 -2.35 13.52 -20.33
CA PRO A 156 -2.75 14.00 -21.65
C PRO A 156 -2.98 15.52 -21.59
N ILE A 157 -2.31 16.24 -22.46
CA ILE A 157 -2.48 17.70 -22.58
C ILE A 157 -3.63 17.93 -23.57
N ILE A 158 -4.66 18.67 -23.15
CA ILE A 158 -5.63 19.21 -24.10
C ILE A 158 -4.95 20.36 -24.82
N THR A 159 -4.44 20.10 -26.02
CA THR A 159 -3.70 21.09 -26.82
C THR A 159 -4.61 22.06 -27.56
N HIS A 160 -5.89 21.69 -27.76
CA HIS A 160 -6.86 22.53 -28.43
C HIS A 160 -8.28 22.23 -27.95
N ILE A 161 -8.97 23.25 -27.43
CA ILE A 161 -10.42 23.24 -27.25
C ILE A 161 -10.99 24.04 -28.41
N PRO A 162 -11.76 23.45 -29.34
CA PRO A 162 -12.32 24.21 -30.45
C PRO A 162 -13.36 25.22 -29.93
N ASP A 163 -13.26 26.47 -30.40
CA ASP A 163 -14.29 27.48 -30.19
C ASP A 163 -15.59 27.01 -30.86
N LEU A 164 -16.64 26.82 -30.06
CA LEU A 164 -17.96 26.40 -30.52
C LEU A 164 -18.91 27.60 -30.52
N THR A 165 -19.21 28.11 -31.71
CA THR A 165 -20.40 28.94 -31.94
C THR A 165 -21.50 28.07 -32.53
N THR A 166 -22.53 27.75 -31.75
CA THR A 166 -23.72 27.06 -32.24
C THR A 166 -24.93 27.99 -32.22
N MET A 167 -25.88 27.77 -33.14
CA MET A 167 -27.19 28.41 -33.08
C MET A 167 -28.15 27.54 -32.28
N SER A 168 -29.14 28.17 -31.64
CA SER A 168 -30.18 27.46 -30.88
C SER A 168 -30.92 26.48 -31.79
N GLY A 169 -30.84 25.18 -31.48
CA GLY A 169 -31.54 24.11 -32.20
C GLY A 169 -30.65 23.10 -32.92
N ASP A 170 -29.34 23.36 -33.01
CA ASP A 170 -28.39 22.44 -33.66
C ASP A 170 -27.87 21.36 -32.71
N ASN A 171 -27.78 20.13 -33.22
CA ASN A 171 -26.97 19.09 -32.59
C ASN A 171 -25.49 19.34 -32.94
N PHE A 172 -24.60 19.22 -31.96
CA PHE A 172 -23.16 19.28 -32.21
C PHE A 172 -22.48 18.01 -31.70
N LEU A 173 -21.42 17.61 -32.42
CA LEU A 173 -20.49 16.55 -32.04
C LEU A 173 -19.09 17.19 -32.01
N TYR A 174 -18.38 17.01 -30.90
CA TYR A 174 -16.97 17.37 -30.82
C TYR A 174 -16.13 16.11 -30.58
N THR A 175 -14.94 16.10 -31.17
CA THR A 175 -13.93 15.06 -30.95
C THR A 175 -12.76 15.71 -30.24
N ILE A 176 -12.41 15.22 -29.05
CA ILE A 176 -11.17 15.59 -28.38
C ILE A 176 -10.12 14.59 -28.84
N THR A 177 -9.00 15.08 -29.36
CA THR A 177 -7.81 14.28 -29.62
C THR A 177 -6.79 14.60 -28.52
N THR A 178 -6.42 13.60 -27.74
CA THR A 178 -5.38 13.71 -26.71
C THR A 178 -4.05 13.21 -27.26
N PHE A 179 -2.97 13.87 -26.90
CA PHE A 179 -1.61 13.49 -27.28
C PHE A 179 -0.78 13.26 -26.02
N ASP A 180 0.22 12.39 -26.12
CA ASP A 180 1.23 12.22 -25.09
C ASP A 180 2.36 13.28 -25.20
N SER A 181 3.34 13.16 -24.31
CA SER A 181 4.56 14.00 -24.25
C SER A 181 5.38 14.07 -25.53
N THR A 182 5.25 13.03 -26.35
CA THR A 182 5.99 12.85 -27.59
C THR A 182 5.16 13.25 -28.81
N ASN A 183 3.96 13.81 -28.58
CA ASN A 183 3.00 14.19 -29.60
C ASN A 183 2.43 13.00 -30.39
N ASP A 184 2.48 11.80 -29.80
CA ASP A 184 1.79 10.62 -30.32
C ASP A 184 0.34 10.62 -29.82
N ALA A 185 -0.58 10.18 -30.67
CA ALA A 185 -2.00 10.11 -30.34
C ALA A 185 -2.25 8.98 -29.30
N LEU A 186 -3.01 9.30 -28.25
CA LEU A 186 -3.49 8.34 -27.25
C LEU A 186 -4.80 7.68 -27.69
#